data_AF-A0A2R6KDF7-F1
#
_entry.id   AF-A0A2R6KDF7-F1
#
_cell.length_a   1.000
_cell.length_b   1.000
_cell.length_c   1.000
_cell.angle_alpha   90.00
_cell.angle_beta   90.00
_cell.angle_gamma   90.00
#
_symmetry.space_group_name_H-M   'P 1'
#
loop_
_entity.id
_entity.type
_entity.pdbx_description
1 polymer ?
#
loop_
_entity_poly.entity_id
_entity_poly.type
_entity_poly.pdbx_seq_one_letter_code
_entity_poly.pdbx_strand_id
1 'polypeptide(L)'
;MNRRTFLAVAAGIGLSGCVAESAPMGSPETRASRTDAPSRSKPVRCRGEPVAAETSLTDASGYDDGFRYFPANDTVRVVTAEDSDGPALFETSSFEEWASIQCAQVGLRRVREATVTRLGTGEFNSAIGDSPGFFSSDSSVVRLDVATYLQANGTDTTPTTSLSRLIRDAPRSVDAAVSLEDETFSRTIPVFAEHLRIEAR
;
A
#
# COMPACT_ATOMS: atom_id res chain seq x y z
N MET A 1 7.35 8.52 -23.25
CA MET A 1 8.49 7.88 -22.54
C MET A 1 8.93 8.82 -21.46
N ASN A 2 8.67 8.49 -20.19
CA ASN A 2 9.39 8.98 -19.02
C ASN A 2 9.01 8.04 -17.87
N ARG A 3 9.96 7.17 -17.48
CA ARG A 3 9.81 6.21 -16.37
C ARG A 3 10.19 6.96 -15.09
N ARG A 4 9.23 7.17 -14.18
CA ARG A 4 9.53 7.67 -12.83
C ARG A 4 9.50 6.49 -11.87
N THR A 5 10.69 6.11 -11.47
CA THR A 5 11.00 5.08 -10.48
C THR A 5 10.65 5.63 -9.10
N PHE A 6 9.66 5.04 -8.42
CA PHE A 6 9.44 5.31 -7.00
C PHE A 6 10.45 4.50 -6.18
N LEU A 7 11.36 5.20 -5.52
CA LEU A 7 12.29 4.64 -4.56
C LEU A 7 11.58 4.50 -3.21
N ALA A 8 11.48 3.26 -2.73
CA ALA A 8 11.09 2.97 -1.36
C ALA A 8 12.18 3.48 -0.40
N VAL A 9 11.84 4.40 0.49
CA VAL A 9 12.70 4.83 1.59
C VAL A 9 12.70 3.72 2.65
N ALA A 10 13.84 3.04 2.78
CA ALA A 10 14.13 2.15 3.90
C ALA A 10 14.69 2.98 5.06
N ALA A 11 13.99 2.97 6.19
CA ALA A 11 14.51 3.49 7.46
C ALA A 11 15.65 2.58 7.96
N GLY A 12 16.88 3.06 7.88
CA GLY A 12 18.08 2.38 8.36
C GLY A 12 18.61 3.03 9.64
N ILE A 13 18.49 2.31 10.74
CA ILE A 13 19.04 2.64 12.07
C ILE A 13 20.56 2.36 12.09
N GLY A 14 21.32 3.26 12.71
CA GLY A 14 22.50 2.91 13.52
C GLY A 14 23.87 2.99 12.87
N LEU A 15 24.54 4.14 13.03
CA LEU A 15 25.99 4.28 12.91
C LEU A 15 26.65 3.85 14.24
N SER A 16 27.53 2.86 14.21
CA SER A 16 28.62 2.70 15.19
C SER A 16 29.74 1.81 14.65
N GLY A 17 30.93 2.41 14.54
CA GLY A 17 32.23 1.77 14.86
C GLY A 17 32.91 0.90 13.79
N CYS A 18 33.91 1.46 13.12
CA CYS A 18 34.91 0.74 12.34
C CYS A 18 36.01 0.15 13.25
N VAL A 19 36.44 -1.11 13.03
CA VAL A 19 37.86 -1.51 13.10
C VAL A 19 38.12 -2.54 12.00
N ALA A 20 39.08 -2.24 11.13
CA ALA A 20 39.59 -3.13 10.10
C ALA A 20 40.76 -3.96 10.64
N GLU A 21 40.80 -5.25 10.31
CA GLU A 21 42.01 -6.07 10.36
C GLU A 21 42.11 -6.88 9.06
N SER A 22 43.33 -6.94 8.50
CA SER A 22 43.61 -7.28 7.10
C SER A 22 44.05 -8.74 6.90
N ALA A 23 43.50 -9.37 5.84
CA ALA A 23 44.02 -10.49 5.02
C ALA A 23 44.09 -11.93 5.64
N PRO A 24 43.97 -13.04 4.86
CA PRO A 24 44.30 -13.17 3.43
C PRO A 24 43.22 -13.76 2.51
N MET A 25 43.51 -13.67 1.20
CA MET A 25 42.78 -14.24 0.08
C MET A 25 42.40 -15.71 0.28
N GLY A 26 41.12 -15.96 0.50
CA GLY A 26 40.46 -17.19 0.10
C GLY A 26 39.10 -16.76 -0.42
N SER A 27 38.93 -16.71 -1.73
CA SER A 27 37.65 -16.37 -2.36
C SER A 27 36.56 -17.26 -1.77
N PRO A 28 35.66 -16.77 -0.91
CA PRO A 28 34.42 -17.48 -0.73
C PRO A 28 33.70 -17.26 -2.06
N GLU A 29 33.40 -18.33 -2.78
CA GLU A 29 32.28 -18.30 -3.70
C GLU A 29 31.10 -17.79 -2.88
N THR A 30 30.85 -16.48 -2.98
CA THR A 30 29.68 -15.84 -2.44
C THR A 30 28.58 -16.39 -3.30
N ARG A 31 28.05 -17.54 -2.89
CA ARG A 31 26.78 -18.06 -3.35
C ARG A 31 25.80 -16.96 -3.02
N ALA A 32 25.58 -16.08 -3.99
CA ALA A 32 24.51 -15.12 -3.96
C ALA A 32 23.27 -15.96 -3.67
N SER A 33 22.82 -15.92 -2.42
CA SER A 33 21.55 -16.51 -2.06
C SER A 33 20.56 -15.74 -2.90
N ARG A 34 20.10 -16.36 -4.00
CA ARG A 34 19.00 -15.85 -4.80
C ARG A 34 17.87 -15.74 -3.81
N THR A 35 17.60 -14.52 -3.38
CA THR A 35 16.39 -14.22 -2.65
C THR A 35 15.32 -14.31 -3.72
N ASP A 36 14.66 -15.47 -3.83
CA ASP A 36 13.57 -15.61 -4.77
C ASP A 36 12.47 -14.63 -4.33
N ALA A 37 12.10 -13.75 -5.26
CA ALA A 37 11.07 -12.76 -5.01
C ALA A 37 9.73 -13.49 -4.76
N PRO A 38 8.87 -12.96 -3.87
CA PRO A 38 7.58 -13.59 -3.62
C PRO A 38 6.80 -13.73 -4.94
N SER A 39 6.24 -14.92 -5.15
CA SER A 39 5.50 -15.25 -6.37
C SER A 39 4.02 -14.91 -6.20
N ARG A 40 3.44 -14.24 -7.19
CA ARG A 40 2.03 -13.79 -7.19
C ARG A 40 1.25 -14.48 -8.30
N SER A 41 0.02 -14.92 -8.01
CA SER A 41 -0.90 -15.37 -9.06
C SER A 41 -1.41 -14.19 -9.89
N LYS A 42 -2.04 -14.46 -11.04
CA LYS A 42 -2.73 -13.42 -11.80
C LYS A 42 -3.84 -12.77 -10.93
N PRO A 43 -3.90 -11.42 -10.82
CA PRO A 43 -4.98 -10.74 -10.13
C PRO A 43 -6.36 -11.06 -10.72
N VAL A 44 -7.35 -11.26 -9.85
CA VAL A 44 -8.75 -11.52 -10.23
C VAL A 44 -9.65 -10.48 -9.58
N ARG A 45 -10.57 -9.88 -10.35
CA ARG A 45 -11.52 -8.90 -9.80
C ARG A 45 -12.44 -9.58 -8.79
N CYS A 46 -12.60 -8.95 -7.62
CA CYS A 46 -13.57 -9.38 -6.61
C CYS A 46 -15.01 -9.19 -7.11
N ARG A 47 -15.96 -9.88 -6.47
CA ARG A 47 -17.35 -9.99 -6.96
C ARG A 47 -18.42 -9.61 -5.93
N GLY A 48 -18.05 -9.44 -4.67
CA GLY A 48 -18.98 -9.07 -3.62
C GLY A 48 -19.57 -7.67 -3.83
N GLU A 49 -20.65 -7.38 -3.10
CA GLU A 49 -21.36 -6.10 -3.20
C GLU A 49 -20.41 -4.92 -2.98
N PRO A 50 -20.48 -3.86 -3.83
CA PRO A 50 -19.75 -2.62 -3.63
C PRO A 50 -20.00 -2.00 -2.26
N VAL A 51 -19.08 -1.15 -1.84
CA VAL A 51 -19.21 -0.36 -0.60
C VAL A 51 -18.91 1.10 -0.88
N ALA A 52 -19.41 1.98 -0.04
CA ALA A 52 -19.09 3.41 -0.06
C ALA A 52 -18.29 3.80 1.18
N ALA A 53 -17.44 4.81 1.03
CA ALA A 53 -16.68 5.42 2.10
C ALA A 53 -16.53 6.92 1.86
N GLU A 54 -16.75 7.71 2.89
CA GLU A 54 -16.62 9.16 2.83
C GLU A 54 -15.79 9.62 4.04
N THR A 55 -14.95 10.62 3.85
CA THR A 55 -14.24 11.28 4.94
C THR A 55 -14.24 12.78 4.70
N SER A 56 -14.39 13.55 5.77
CA SER A 56 -14.21 14.99 5.76
C SER A 56 -13.00 15.34 6.62
N LEU A 57 -12.12 16.17 6.08
CA LEU A 57 -10.89 16.62 6.71
C LEU A 57 -10.95 18.14 6.87
N THR A 58 -10.25 18.65 7.86
CA THR A 58 -10.14 20.07 8.15
C THR A 58 -8.67 20.38 8.30
N ASP A 59 -8.18 21.41 7.60
CA ASP A 59 -6.83 21.94 7.76
C ASP A 59 -6.71 22.56 9.17
N ALA A 60 -5.97 21.88 10.04
CA ALA A 60 -5.66 22.35 11.37
C ALA A 60 -4.63 23.49 11.33
N SER A 61 -4.66 24.37 12.34
CA SER A 61 -3.64 25.42 12.45
C SER A 61 -2.24 24.81 12.53
N GLY A 62 -1.32 25.23 11.66
CA GLY A 62 0.06 24.75 11.69
C GLY A 62 0.24 23.49 10.83
N TYR A 63 0.59 22.36 11.44
CA TYR A 63 0.74 21.06 10.74
C TYR A 63 0.34 19.90 11.66
N ASP A 64 -0.56 20.16 12.61
CA ASP A 64 -0.95 19.16 13.63
C ASP A 64 -1.65 17.93 13.02
N ASP A 65 -2.23 18.09 11.82
CA ASP A 65 -2.84 17.05 10.99
C ASP A 65 -1.90 16.54 9.88
N GLY A 66 -0.66 17.03 9.83
CA GLY A 66 0.36 16.64 8.87
C GLY A 66 0.22 17.25 7.48
N PHE A 67 -0.70 18.19 7.26
CA PHE A 67 -0.82 18.86 5.96
C PHE A 67 -1.30 20.31 6.05
N ARG A 68 -1.17 21.05 4.95
CA ARG A 68 -1.75 22.38 4.78
C ARG A 68 -2.38 22.52 3.42
N TYR A 69 -3.58 23.08 3.38
CA TYR A 69 -4.29 23.37 2.15
C TYR A 69 -4.13 24.85 1.78
N PHE A 70 -3.92 25.10 0.49
CA PHE A 70 -3.77 26.44 -0.07
C PHE A 70 -4.85 26.65 -1.13
N PRO A 71 -6.03 27.18 -0.75
CA PRO A 71 -7.15 27.37 -1.68
C PRO A 71 -6.83 28.28 -2.87
N ALA A 72 -5.88 29.21 -2.70
CA ALA A 72 -5.51 30.18 -3.74
C ALA A 72 -4.92 29.54 -5.01
N ASN A 73 -4.37 28.34 -4.92
CA ASN A 73 -3.78 27.62 -6.05
C ASN A 73 -4.15 26.13 -6.07
N ASP A 74 -5.11 25.72 -5.25
CA ASP A 74 -5.60 24.35 -5.12
C ASP A 74 -4.48 23.31 -4.88
N THR A 75 -3.62 23.61 -3.91
CA THR A 75 -2.50 22.72 -3.54
C THR A 75 -2.54 22.28 -2.09
N VAL A 76 -2.06 21.07 -1.84
CA VAL A 76 -1.85 20.51 -0.51
C VAL A 76 -0.36 20.32 -0.29
N ARG A 77 0.15 20.82 0.84
CA ARG A 77 1.53 20.59 1.31
C ARG A 77 1.50 19.63 2.48
N VAL A 78 2.13 18.48 2.34
CA VAL A 78 2.14 17.41 3.34
C VAL A 78 3.51 17.30 3.99
N VAL A 79 3.55 17.05 5.30
CA VAL A 79 4.78 16.76 6.04
C VAL A 79 5.27 15.35 5.68
N THR A 80 6.52 15.23 5.24
CA THR A 80 7.15 13.96 4.87
C THR A 80 8.25 13.53 5.82
N ALA A 81 8.75 14.44 6.66
CA ALA A 81 9.63 14.13 7.79
C ALA A 81 9.54 15.20 8.88
N GLU A 82 9.77 14.77 10.11
CA GLU A 82 9.84 15.62 11.31
C GLU A 82 11.21 15.49 11.96
N ASP A 83 11.66 16.55 12.64
CA ASP A 83 12.83 16.56 13.52
C ASP A 83 12.42 17.02 14.94
N SER A 84 13.40 17.33 15.80
CA SER A 84 13.12 17.76 17.17
C SER A 84 12.43 19.12 17.27
N ASP A 85 12.47 19.94 16.22
CA ASP A 85 11.91 21.29 16.16
C ASP A 85 10.58 21.35 15.38
N GLY A 86 10.17 20.24 14.75
CA GLY A 86 8.86 20.07 14.10
C GLY A 86 8.96 19.54 12.68
N PRO A 87 7.99 19.89 11.80
CA PRO A 87 8.01 19.50 10.39
C PRO A 87 9.27 19.99 9.66
N ALA A 88 10.05 19.06 9.11
CA ALA A 88 11.35 19.33 8.51
C ALA A 88 11.34 19.22 6.98
N LEU A 89 10.60 18.24 6.44
CA LEU A 89 10.46 18.03 5.00
C LEU A 89 9.00 18.05 4.58
N PHE A 90 8.76 18.59 3.39
CA PHE A 90 7.43 18.72 2.82
C PHE A 90 7.40 18.26 1.37
N GLU A 91 6.26 17.73 0.97
CA GLU A 91 5.90 17.51 -0.43
C GLU A 91 4.68 18.36 -0.77
N THR A 92 4.57 18.82 -2.01
CA THR A 92 3.42 19.63 -2.47
C THR A 92 2.87 19.04 -3.75
N SER A 93 1.56 18.86 -3.78
CA SER A 93 0.81 18.35 -4.94
C SER A 93 -0.50 19.13 -5.09
N SER A 94 -1.22 18.93 -6.20
CA SER A 94 -2.57 19.47 -6.32
C SER A 94 -3.53 18.78 -5.34
N PHE A 95 -4.63 19.45 -5.00
CA PHE A 95 -5.71 18.82 -4.23
C PHE A 95 -6.18 17.52 -4.87
N GLU A 96 -6.38 17.50 -6.19
CA GLU A 96 -6.81 16.30 -6.90
C GLU A 96 -5.85 15.12 -6.70
N GLU A 97 -4.53 15.35 -6.82
CA GLU A 97 -3.52 14.31 -6.64
C GLU A 97 -3.49 13.80 -5.20
N TRP A 98 -3.47 14.73 -4.24
CA TRP A 98 -3.52 14.39 -2.82
C TRP A 98 -4.81 13.65 -2.44
N ALA A 99 -5.96 14.15 -2.87
CA ALA A 99 -7.27 13.59 -2.56
C ALA A 99 -7.47 12.22 -3.23
N SER A 100 -6.87 11.99 -4.40
CA SER A 100 -6.83 10.67 -5.04
C SER A 100 -6.11 9.63 -4.18
N ILE A 101 -5.01 10.01 -3.51
CA ILE A 101 -4.31 9.16 -2.54
C ILE A 101 -5.18 8.93 -1.30
N GLN A 102 -5.80 9.98 -0.77
CA GLN A 102 -6.70 9.88 0.40
C GLN A 102 -7.90 8.97 0.13
N CYS A 103 -8.54 9.09 -1.04
CA CYS A 103 -9.61 8.21 -1.48
C CYS A 103 -9.15 6.75 -1.50
N ALA A 104 -7.92 6.47 -1.96
CA ALA A 104 -7.37 5.12 -1.96
C ALA A 104 -7.17 4.57 -0.53
N GLN A 105 -6.71 5.40 0.41
CA GLN A 105 -6.51 5.00 1.81
C GLN A 105 -7.84 4.75 2.54
N VAL A 106 -8.80 5.66 2.39
CA VAL A 106 -10.15 5.51 2.94
C VAL A 106 -10.86 4.30 2.33
N GLY A 107 -10.75 4.14 1.01
CA GLY A 107 -11.29 3.00 0.28
C GLY A 107 -10.69 1.66 0.73
N LEU A 108 -9.37 1.58 0.90
CA LEU A 108 -8.69 0.38 1.41
C LEU A 108 -9.24 -0.04 2.77
N ARG A 109 -9.33 0.89 3.72
CA ARG A 109 -9.86 0.64 5.07
C ARG A 109 -11.29 0.11 5.01
N ARG A 110 -12.16 0.77 4.25
CA ARG A 110 -13.56 0.34 4.08
C ARG A 110 -13.69 -1.05 3.46
N VAL A 111 -12.90 -1.34 2.42
CA VAL A 111 -12.87 -2.65 1.76
C VAL A 111 -12.42 -3.73 2.74
N ARG A 112 -11.37 -3.47 3.53
CA ARG A 112 -10.89 -4.42 4.53
C ARG A 112 -11.97 -4.70 5.58
N GLU A 113 -12.58 -3.68 6.16
CA GLU A 113 -13.66 -3.83 7.15
C GLU A 113 -14.84 -4.64 6.61
N ALA A 114 -15.30 -4.33 5.40
CA ALA A 114 -16.39 -5.06 4.76
C ALA A 114 -16.03 -6.52 4.51
N THR A 115 -14.80 -6.77 4.05
CA THR A 115 -14.31 -8.12 3.76
C THR A 115 -14.17 -8.94 5.04
N VAL A 116 -13.60 -8.37 6.12
CA VAL A 116 -13.51 -9.01 7.45
C VAL A 116 -14.90 -9.41 7.94
N THR A 117 -15.87 -8.50 7.84
CA THR A 117 -17.24 -8.75 8.29
C THR A 117 -17.89 -9.89 7.51
N ARG A 118 -17.71 -9.94 6.19
CA ARG A 118 -18.31 -10.97 5.32
C ARG A 118 -17.62 -12.33 5.44
N LEU A 119 -16.31 -12.35 5.65
CA LEU A 119 -15.54 -13.58 5.81
C LEU A 119 -15.60 -14.15 7.23
N GLY A 120 -15.81 -13.29 8.24
CA GLY A 120 -15.67 -13.65 9.65
C GLY A 120 -14.21 -13.84 10.10
N THR A 121 -13.24 -13.37 9.32
CA THR A 121 -11.79 -13.44 9.63
C THR A 121 -11.04 -12.30 8.95
N GLY A 122 -9.92 -11.88 9.55
CA GLY A 122 -8.98 -10.89 9.01
C GLY A 122 -7.70 -11.49 8.43
N GLU A 123 -7.65 -12.81 8.24
CA GLU A 123 -6.50 -13.57 7.73
C GLU A 123 -6.32 -13.42 6.21
N PHE A 124 -6.14 -12.17 5.77
CA PHE A 124 -5.75 -11.79 4.42
C PHE A 124 -5.01 -10.45 4.48
N ASN A 125 -4.12 -10.23 3.52
CA ASN A 125 -3.42 -8.96 3.36
C ASN A 125 -4.24 -8.01 2.50
N SER A 126 -4.08 -6.72 2.71
CA SER A 126 -4.74 -5.69 1.92
C SER A 126 -3.81 -4.51 1.69
N ALA A 127 -3.70 -4.03 0.46
CA ALA A 127 -2.83 -2.92 0.10
C ALA A 127 -3.43 -2.10 -1.05
N ILE A 128 -2.94 -0.88 -1.20
CA ILE A 128 -3.10 -0.11 -2.44
C ILE A 128 -2.04 -0.62 -3.43
N GLY A 129 -2.37 -0.65 -4.71
CA GLY A 129 -1.42 -1.03 -5.75
C GLY A 129 -1.75 -0.46 -7.10
N ASP A 130 -0.85 -0.70 -8.04
CA ASP A 130 -1.08 -0.38 -9.44
C ASP A 130 -2.17 -1.27 -10.04
N SER A 131 -2.88 -0.70 -11.00
CA SER A 131 -3.80 -1.47 -11.83
C SER A 131 -3.08 -2.63 -12.51
N PRO A 132 -3.66 -3.85 -12.52
CA PRO A 132 -3.14 -4.94 -13.33
C PRO A 132 -3.07 -4.51 -14.81
N GLY A 133 -1.99 -4.87 -15.53
CA GLY A 133 -1.80 -4.42 -16.92
C GLY A 133 -2.87 -4.82 -17.94
N PHE A 134 -3.82 -5.69 -17.56
CA PHE A 134 -5.01 -6.02 -18.37
C PHE A 134 -6.22 -5.12 -18.09
N PHE A 135 -6.15 -4.25 -17.09
CA PHE A 135 -7.16 -3.26 -16.73
C PHE A 135 -6.64 -1.89 -17.15
N SER A 136 -7.25 -1.32 -18.18
CA SER A 136 -6.85 -0.07 -18.84
C SER A 136 -7.17 1.16 -17.99
N SER A 137 -6.46 1.31 -16.87
CA SER A 137 -6.53 2.47 -16.00
C SER A 137 -5.17 2.65 -15.36
N ASP A 138 -4.65 3.87 -15.38
CA ASP A 138 -3.43 4.24 -14.63
C ASP A 138 -3.75 4.54 -13.15
N SER A 139 -5.00 4.30 -12.72
CA SER A 139 -5.45 4.59 -11.37
C SER A 139 -5.15 3.44 -10.41
N SER A 140 -4.82 3.78 -9.16
CA SER A 140 -4.57 2.80 -8.10
C SER A 140 -5.80 1.92 -7.83
N VAL A 141 -5.56 0.70 -7.37
CA VAL A 141 -6.57 -0.31 -7.03
C VAL A 141 -6.37 -0.79 -5.60
N VAL A 142 -7.39 -1.41 -5.01
CA VAL A 142 -7.22 -2.18 -3.78
C VAL A 142 -6.88 -3.62 -4.14
N ARG A 143 -5.78 -4.13 -3.59
CA ARG A 143 -5.35 -5.54 -3.72
C ARG A 143 -5.54 -6.28 -2.41
N LEU A 144 -6.10 -7.48 -2.48
CA LEU A 144 -6.29 -8.38 -1.36
C LEU A 144 -5.55 -9.70 -1.63
N ASP A 145 -4.70 -10.13 -0.71
CA ASP A 145 -3.87 -11.32 -0.93
C ASP A 145 -4.12 -12.37 0.16
N VAL A 146 -4.28 -13.63 -0.24
CA VAL A 146 -4.09 -14.77 0.65
C VAL A 146 -2.64 -15.23 0.55
N ALA A 147 -1.93 -15.27 1.69
CA ALA A 147 -0.51 -15.59 1.71
C ALA A 147 -0.27 -17.04 2.13
N THR A 148 0.48 -17.76 1.30
CA THR A 148 1.05 -19.07 1.62
C THR A 148 2.53 -18.90 1.88
N TYR A 149 2.95 -19.28 3.08
CA TYR A 149 4.36 -19.31 3.48
C TYR A 149 4.93 -20.70 3.25
N LEU A 150 6.01 -20.80 2.46
CA LEU A 150 6.80 -22.00 2.33
C LEU A 150 7.72 -22.11 3.54
N GLN A 151 7.53 -23.15 4.35
CA GLN A 151 8.35 -23.42 5.52
C GLN A 151 9.72 -23.99 5.15
N ALA A 152 10.69 -23.92 6.07
CA ALA A 152 12.06 -24.41 5.85
C ALA A 152 12.16 -25.92 5.52
N ASN A 153 11.15 -26.70 5.90
CA ASN A 153 11.02 -28.13 5.58
C ASN A 153 10.43 -28.39 4.18
N GLY A 154 10.15 -27.33 3.40
CA GLY A 154 9.56 -27.42 2.06
C GLY A 154 8.03 -27.56 2.04
N THR A 155 7.33 -27.47 3.18
CA THR A 155 5.86 -27.54 3.21
C THR A 155 5.22 -26.14 3.19
N ASP A 156 4.17 -25.99 2.38
CA ASP A 156 3.37 -24.77 2.33
C ASP A 156 2.40 -24.70 3.52
N THR A 157 2.33 -23.54 4.17
CA THR A 157 1.24 -23.24 5.10
C THR A 157 -0.07 -23.14 4.34
N THR A 158 -1.14 -23.74 4.85
CA THR A 158 -2.47 -23.60 4.23
C THR A 158 -3.15 -22.35 4.78
N PRO A 159 -3.51 -21.37 3.95
CA PRO A 159 -4.28 -20.22 4.40
C PRO A 159 -5.67 -20.66 4.86
N THR A 160 -6.12 -20.16 6.01
CA THR A 160 -7.48 -20.43 6.53
C THR A 160 -8.57 -19.97 5.56
N THR A 161 -8.31 -18.87 4.82
CA THR A 161 -9.19 -18.34 3.78
C THR A 161 -8.67 -18.72 2.39
N SER A 162 -9.52 -19.31 1.56
CA SER A 162 -9.17 -19.58 0.16
C SER A 162 -9.33 -18.34 -0.72
N LEU A 163 -8.52 -18.24 -1.78
CA LEU A 163 -8.63 -17.17 -2.77
C LEU A 163 -10.06 -17.10 -3.37
N SER A 164 -10.68 -18.24 -3.65
CA SER A 164 -12.06 -18.28 -4.18
C SER A 164 -13.08 -17.65 -3.23
N ARG A 165 -12.91 -17.87 -1.91
CA ARG A 165 -13.77 -17.26 -0.90
C ARG A 165 -13.53 -15.76 -0.82
N LEU A 166 -12.28 -15.32 -0.83
CA LEU A 166 -11.90 -13.91 -0.84
C LEU A 166 -12.48 -13.18 -2.06
N ILE A 167 -12.34 -13.73 -3.27
CA ILE A 167 -12.90 -13.17 -4.51
C ILE A 167 -14.42 -13.00 -4.44
N ARG A 168 -15.12 -13.98 -3.85
CA ARG A 168 -16.59 -13.99 -3.75
C ARG A 168 -17.09 -12.95 -2.75
N ASP A 169 -16.47 -12.89 -1.57
CA ASP A 169 -17.01 -12.15 -0.42
C ASP A 169 -16.49 -10.70 -0.33
N ALA A 170 -15.27 -10.42 -0.83
CA ALA A 170 -14.74 -9.07 -0.87
C ALA A 170 -15.53 -8.18 -1.86
N PRO A 171 -15.74 -6.88 -1.55
CA PRO A 171 -16.37 -5.94 -2.48
C PRO A 171 -15.69 -5.91 -3.84
N ARG A 172 -16.44 -5.77 -4.93
CA ARG A 172 -15.89 -5.62 -6.30
C ARG A 172 -15.30 -4.22 -6.58
N SER A 173 -15.70 -3.24 -5.80
CA SER A 173 -15.28 -1.84 -5.86
C SER A 173 -15.63 -1.12 -4.57
N VAL A 174 -14.99 0.03 -4.35
CA VAL A 174 -15.38 1.03 -3.35
C VAL A 174 -15.55 2.39 -4.00
N ASP A 175 -16.66 3.05 -3.72
CA ASP A 175 -16.85 4.46 -4.05
C ASP A 175 -16.33 5.29 -2.87
N ALA A 176 -15.24 6.03 -3.08
CA ALA A 176 -14.56 6.78 -2.04
C ALA A 176 -14.63 8.27 -2.32
N ALA A 177 -15.02 9.06 -1.31
CA ALA A 177 -15.00 10.52 -1.37
C ALA A 177 -14.19 11.11 -0.20
N VAL A 178 -13.47 12.18 -0.50
CA VAL A 178 -12.70 12.98 0.45
C VAL A 178 -13.14 14.43 0.27
N SER A 179 -13.57 15.04 1.37
CA SER A 179 -13.85 16.47 1.43
C SER A 179 -12.78 17.17 2.27
N LEU A 180 -12.30 18.32 1.79
CA LEU A 180 -11.40 19.21 2.51
C LEU A 180 -11.93 20.63 2.37
N GLU A 181 -12.31 21.22 3.49
CA GLU A 181 -13.05 22.49 3.50
C GLU A 181 -14.31 22.41 2.61
N ASP A 182 -14.43 23.28 1.60
CA ASP A 182 -15.55 23.31 0.66
C ASP A 182 -15.31 22.48 -0.62
N GLU A 183 -14.15 21.83 -0.73
CA GLU A 183 -13.80 21.01 -1.89
C GLU A 183 -14.06 19.52 -1.63
N THR A 184 -14.52 18.81 -2.66
CA THR A 184 -14.76 17.37 -2.59
C THR A 184 -14.27 16.68 -3.84
N PHE A 185 -13.46 15.64 -3.64
CA PHE A 185 -13.00 14.74 -4.68
C PHE A 185 -13.58 13.34 -4.43
N SER A 186 -14.00 12.66 -5.51
CA SER A 186 -14.54 11.30 -5.40
C SER A 186 -14.07 10.42 -6.55
N ARG A 187 -13.89 9.13 -6.27
CA ARG A 187 -13.54 8.12 -7.27
C ARG A 187 -14.00 6.72 -6.89
N THR A 188 -14.33 5.92 -7.89
CA THR A 188 -14.53 4.48 -7.74
C THR A 188 -13.19 3.75 -7.85
N ILE A 189 -12.86 2.92 -6.86
CA ILE A 189 -11.62 2.14 -6.83
C ILE A 189 -11.97 0.65 -6.98
N PRO A 190 -11.45 -0.05 -8.00
CA PRO A 190 -11.71 -1.47 -8.16
C PRO A 190 -10.92 -2.30 -7.14
N VAL A 191 -11.44 -3.47 -6.81
CA VAL A 191 -10.81 -4.41 -5.87
C VAL A 191 -10.43 -5.70 -6.59
N PHE A 192 -9.18 -6.11 -6.42
CA PHE A 192 -8.63 -7.35 -6.96
C PHE A 192 -8.12 -8.23 -5.83
N ALA A 193 -8.16 -9.54 -6.06
CA ALA A 193 -7.57 -10.52 -5.18
C ALA A 193 -6.59 -11.43 -5.92
N GLU A 194 -5.54 -11.84 -5.23
CA GLU A 194 -4.55 -12.79 -5.72
C GLU A 194 -4.00 -13.69 -4.60
N HIS A 195 -3.26 -14.70 -5.00
CA HIS A 195 -2.50 -15.55 -4.10
C HIS A 195 -1.05 -15.08 -4.08
N LEU A 196 -0.50 -14.95 -2.88
CA LEU A 196 0.89 -14.56 -2.63
C LEU A 196 1.63 -15.75 -2.02
N ARG A 197 2.70 -16.22 -2.66
CA ARG A 197 3.61 -17.22 -2.10
C ARG A 197 4.87 -16.54 -1.59
N ILE A 198 5.17 -16.74 -0.32
CA ILE A 198 6.33 -16.15 0.37
C ILE A 198 7.23 -17.31 0.80
N GLU A 199 8.50 -17.27 0.40
CA GLU A 199 9.48 -18.25 0.88
C GLU A 199 10.04 -17.82 2.23
N ALA A 200 9.96 -18.69 3.24
CA ALA A 200 10.59 -18.43 4.53
C ALA A 200 12.11 -18.42 4.35
N ARG A 201 12.76 -17.42 4.97
CA ARG A 201 14.22 -17.32 5.03
C ARG A 201 14.81 -18.29 6.04
#